data_AF-A0A441VZU3-F1
#
_entry.id   AF-A0A441VZU3-F1
#
_cell.length_a   1.000
_cell.length_b   1.000
_cell.length_c   1.000
_cell.angle_alpha   90.00
_cell.angle_beta   90.00
_cell.angle_gamma   90.00
#
_symmetry.space_group_name_H-M   'P 1'
#
loop_
_entity.id
_entity.type
_entity.pdbx_description
1 polymer ?
#
loop_
_entity_poly.entity_id
_entity_poly.type
_entity_poly.pdbx_seq_one_letter_code
_entity_poly.pdbx_strand_id
1 'polypeptide(L)' 'MAVVHDWCPNFRGGEQVLARICKLFPRAEVFTLFDFLPKEIKEEYFPGVIFHVSGMNRLPFVEKYYRSLFFLCPF' A
#
# COMPACT_ATOMS: atom_id res chain seq x y z
N MET A 1 0.62 15.43 4.01
CA MET A 1 1.96 14.87 3.73
C MET A 1 1.71 13.57 2.98
N ALA A 2 2.39 13.34 1.87
CA ALA A 2 2.20 12.15 1.07
C ALA A 2 3.32 11.15 1.35
N VAL A 3 2.96 9.89 1.61
CA VAL A 3 3.91 8.79 1.73
C VAL A 3 3.73 7.90 0.52
N VAL A 4 4.79 7.77 -0.28
CA VAL A 4 4.78 6.88 -1.44
C VAL A 4 5.37 5.55 -1.00
N HIS A 5 4.59 4.49 -1.14
CA HIS A 5 5.03 3.12 -0.96
C HIS A 5 4.87 2.41 -2.31
N ASP A 6 5.81 1.57 -2.68
CA ASP A 6 5.75 0.75 -3.88
C ASP A 6 4.53 -0.19 -3.83
N TRP A 7 4.58 -1.25 -3.01
CA TRP A 7 3.55 -2.28 -2.95
C TRP A 7 3.21 -2.63 -1.50
N CYS A 8 1.91 -2.79 -1.20
CA CYS A 8 1.41 -3.32 0.08
C CYS A 8 0.88 -4.75 -0.10
N PRO A 9 1.73 -5.77 -0.28
CA PRO A 9 1.26 -7.12 -0.52
C PRO A 9 0.77 -7.83 0.75
N ASN A 10 1.32 -7.50 1.92
CA ASN A 10 0.96 -8.11 3.20
C ASN A 10 1.47 -7.26 4.34
N PHE A 11 0.91 -7.37 5.55
CA PHE A 11 1.40 -6.60 6.69
C PHE A 11 2.70 -7.19 7.26
N ARG A 12 3.85 -6.72 6.76
CA ARG A 12 5.20 -7.18 7.15
C ARG A 12 6.06 -5.99 7.57
N GLY A 13 7.38 -6.11 7.48
CA GLY A 13 8.33 -5.12 8.00
C GLY A 13 8.17 -3.73 7.38
N GLY A 14 7.96 -3.64 6.06
CA GLY A 14 7.80 -2.35 5.37
C GLY A 14 6.52 -1.63 5.79
N GLU A 15 5.42 -2.38 5.85
CA GLU A 15 4.10 -1.88 6.19
C GLU A 15 4.00 -1.51 7.68
N GLN A 16 4.72 -2.22 8.55
CA GLN A 16 4.86 -1.84 9.97
C GLN A 16 5.60 -0.51 10.12
N VAL A 17 6.67 -0.28 9.36
CA VAL A 17 7.37 1.01 9.34
C VAL A 17 6.44 2.10 8.80
N LEU A 18 5.73 1.83 7.70
CA LEU A 18 4.73 2.74 7.15
C LEU A 18 3.68 3.12 8.20
N ALA A 19 3.15 2.16 8.95
CA ALA A 19 2.18 2.41 10.01
C ALA A 19 2.73 3.33 11.10
N ARG A 20 4.01 3.19 11.47
CA ARG A 20 4.67 4.09 12.44
C ARG A 20 4.84 5.50 11.87
N ILE A 21 5.19 5.63 10.59
CA ILE A 21 5.27 6.92 9.90
C ILE A 21 3.88 7.57 9.87
N CYS A 22 2.83 6.85 9.48
CA CYS A 22 1.47 7.36 9.45
C CYS A 22 0.96 7.76 10.84
N LYS A 23 1.39 7.08 11.92
CA LYS A 23 1.08 7.49 13.30
C LYS A 23 1.68 8.85 13.68
N LEU A 24 2.83 9.22 13.11
CA LEU A 24 3.44 10.54 13.31
C LEU A 24 2.72 11.62 12.50
N PHE A 25 2.06 11.23 11.40
CA PHE A 25 1.37 12.13 10.48
C PHE A 25 -0.10 11.72 10.32
N PRO A 26 -1.00 12.10 11.25
CA PRO A 26 -2.40 11.65 11.28
C PRO A 26 -3.28 12.12 10.11
N ARG A 27 -2.73 12.84 9.13
CA ARG A 27 -3.36 13.20 7.85
C ARG A 27 -2.46 12.81 6.66
N ALA A 28 -1.73 11.72 6.81
CA ALA A 28 -0.91 11.19 5.74
C ALA A 28 -1.80 10.58 4.65
N GLU A 29 -1.44 10.85 3.41
CA GLU A 29 -1.99 10.16 2.25
C GLU A 29 -0.96 9.16 1.76
N VAL A 30 -1.35 7.89 1.67
CA VAL A 30 -0.48 6.81 1.20
C VAL A 30 -0.77 6.55 -0.26
N PHE A 31 0.23 6.69 -1.11
CA PHE A 31 0.15 6.33 -2.52
C PHE A 31 0.86 5.01 -2.73
N THR A 32 0.15 4.01 -3.25
CA THR A 32 0.70 2.67 -3.52
C THR A 32 0.23 2.13 -4.86
N LEU A 33 1.06 1.33 -5.54
CA LEU A 33 0.65 0.70 -6.81
C LEU A 33 -0.35 -0.43 -6.55
N PHE A 34 -0.11 -1.24 -5.51
CA PHE A 34 -0.94 -2.38 -5.15
C PHE A 34 -1.24 -2.37 -3.66
N ASP A 35 -2.51 -2.63 -3.35
CA ASP A 35 -3.00 -2.66 -1.98
C ASP A 35 -3.82 -3.92 -1.77
N PHE A 36 -3.16 -4.90 -1.14
CA PHE A 36 -3.76 -6.18 -0.75
C PHE A 36 -3.93 -6.27 0.77
N LEU A 37 -3.77 -5.16 1.49
CA LEU A 37 -3.92 -5.15 2.95
C LEU A 37 -5.39 -5.38 3.33
N PRO A 38 -5.67 -6.32 4.26
CA PRO A 38 -7.00 -6.52 4.81
C PRO A 38 -7.56 -5.24 5.44
N LYS A 39 -8.89 -5.11 5.45
CA LYS A 39 -9.55 -3.92 5.99
C LYS A 39 -9.27 -3.76 7.49
N GLU A 40 -9.20 -4.87 8.21
CA GLU A 40 -8.97 -4.94 9.65
C GLU A 40 -7.60 -4.35 9.99
N ILE A 41 -6.58 -4.68 9.21
CA ILE A 41 -5.22 -4.13 9.37
C ILE A 41 -5.21 -2.62 9.10
N LYS A 42 -5.97 -2.15 8.10
CA LYS A 42 -6.08 -0.71 7.81
C LYS A 42 -6.73 0.05 8.96
N GLU A 43 -7.80 -0.50 9.52
CA GLU A 43 -8.50 0.10 10.65
C GLU A 43 -7.62 0.14 11.90
N GLU A 44 -6.84 -0.92 12.17
CA GLU A 44 -5.98 -1.00 13.36
C GLU A 44 -4.71 -0.14 13.24
N TYR A 45 -4.03 -0.17 12.09
CA TYR A 45 -2.69 0.41 11.93
C TYR A 45 -2.65 1.74 11.18
N PHE A 46 -3.68 2.03 10.37
CA PHE A 46 -3.75 3.21 9.51
C PHE A 46 -5.03 4.05 9.74
N PRO A 47 -5.39 4.38 10.99
CA PRO A 47 -6.61 5.14 11.27
C PRO A 47 -6.54 6.54 10.67
N GLY A 48 -7.55 6.92 9.87
CA GLY A 48 -7.64 8.25 9.25
C GLY A 48 -6.69 8.47 8.07
N VAL A 49 -5.97 7.44 7.61
CA VAL A 49 -5.09 7.50 6.45
C VAL A 49 -5.88 7.22 5.18
N ILE A 50 -5.64 8.01 4.13
CA ILE A 50 -6.23 7.79 2.82
C ILE A 50 -5.26 7.00 1.96
N PHE A 51 -5.70 5.84 1.45
CA PHE A 51 -4.92 5.03 0.50
C PHE A 51 -5.35 5.34 -0.92
N HIS A 52 -4.39 5.73 -1.74
CA HIS A 52 -4.53 5.93 -3.18
C HIS A 52 -3.83 4.79 -3.91
N VAL A 53 -4.60 4.02 -4.68
CA VAL A 53 -4.12 2.87 -5.42
C VAL A 53 -4.04 3.16 -6.92
N SER A 54 -3.07 2.57 -7.60
CA SER A 54 -3.01 2.65 -9.06
C SER A 54 -4.20 1.94 -9.72
N GLY A 55 -4.57 2.37 -10.92
CA GLY A 55 -5.56 1.70 -11.76
C GLY A 55 -5.21 0.23 -12.03
N MET A 56 -3.92 -0.14 -11.97
CA MET A 56 -3.45 -1.53 -12.09
C MET A 56 -3.95 -2.44 -10.95
N ASN A 57 -4.31 -1.89 -9.79
CA ASN A 57 -4.86 -2.66 -8.67
C ASN A 57 -6.24 -3.28 -8.99
N ARG A 58 -6.94 -2.78 -10.03
CA ARG A 58 -8.24 -3.32 -10.47
C ARG A 58 -8.13 -4.49 -11.45
N LEU A 59 -6.92 -4.85 -11.88
CA LEU A 59 -6.75 -5.94 -12.82
C LEU A 59 -7.14 -7.29 -12.18
N PRO A 60 -7.90 -8.14 -12.87
CA PRO A 60 -8.33 -9.42 -12.32
C PRO A 60 -7.11 -10.30 -12.07
N PHE A 61 -7.08 -10.97 -10.91
CA PHE A 61 -5.99 -11.84 -10.46
C PHE A 61 -4.63 -11.15 -10.27
N VAL A 62 -4.57 -9.81 -10.18
CA VAL A 62 -3.31 -9.08 -10.03
C VAL A 62 -2.49 -9.53 -8.84
N GLU A 63 -3.13 -9.96 -7.74
CA GLU A 63 -2.45 -10.55 -6.58
C GLU A 63 -1.60 -11.80 -6.93
N LYS A 64 -1.95 -12.54 -7.99
CA LYS A 64 -1.18 -13.71 -8.44
C LYS A 64 0.04 -13.35 -9.30
N TYR A 65 0.00 -12.23 -10.03
CA TYR A 65 1.04 -11.86 -10.99
C TYR A 65 1.65 -10.47 -10.80
N TYR A 66 1.34 -9.74 -9.72
CA TYR A 66 1.91 -8.41 -9.44
C TYR A 66 3.44 -8.45 -9.39
N ARG A 67 4.03 -9.57 -8.93
CA ARG A 67 5.49 -9.76 -8.95
C ARG A 67 6.06 -9.80 -10.37
N SER A 68 5.31 -10.35 -11.32
CA SER A 68 5.70 -10.35 -12.73
C SER A 68 5.59 -8.95 -13.34
N LEU A 69 4.70 -8.09 -12.81
CA LEU A 69 4.64 -6.68 -13.20
C LEU A 69 5.89 -5.88 -12.79
N PHE A 70 6.74 -6.41 -11.90
CA PHE A 70 8.05 -5.81 -11.62
C PHE A 70 8.85 -5.60 -12.91
N PHE A 71 8.81 -6.60 -13.80
CA PHE A 71 9.57 -6.55 -15.05
C PHE A 71 8.97 -5.59 -16.09
N LEU A 72 7.68 -5.24 -15.95
CA LEU A 72 6.99 -4.30 -16.84
C LEU A 72 7.09 -2.85 -16.37
N CYS A 73 7.53 -2.62 -15.13
CA CYS A 73 7.89 -1.30 -14.61
C CYS A 73 9.41 -1.21 -14.41
N PRO A 74 10.21 -0.93 -15.45
CA PRO A 74 11.56 -0.44 -15.23
C PRO A 74 11.44 0.93 -14.54
N PHE A 75 12.30 1.15 -13.54
CA PHE A 75 12.40 2.38 -12.74
C PHE A 75 12.33 3.67 -13.57
#